data_AF-A0AAD5RHA0-F1
#
_entry.id   AF-A0AAD5RHA0-F1
#
_cell.length_a   1.000
_cell.length_b   1.000
_cell.length_c   1.000
_cell.angle_alpha   90.00
_cell.angle_beta   90.00
_cell.angle_gamma   90.00
#
_symmetry.space_group_name_H-M   'P 1'
#
loop_
_entity.id
_entity.type
_entity.pdbx_description
1 polymer ?
#
loop_
_entity_poly.entity_id
_entity_poly.type
_entity_poly.pdbx_seq_one_letter_code
_entity_poly.pdbx_strand_id
1 'polypeptide(L)'
;MTTIFIFGFFCIIVTPSYLGTPDVPMSYPLVTFLCGFVPLAFVAYSTAPIVTYMHVRLPTYARASREALEKWMRGGVSKDTELELSSMTLFARPKQTAVKVGDLVPSKTWTNMANYVLREGGESKPGPLLRKGGKWWKSTPLKKFNVQGFNRDSREGWVWEDLSRQIERRARFKGYS
;
A
#
# COMPACT_ATOMS: atom_id res chain seq x y z
N MET A 1 -11.87 8.82 7.79
CA MET A 1 -12.60 8.85 9.08
C MET A 1 -14.04 9.27 8.89
N THR A 2 -14.32 10.43 8.29
CA THR A 2 -15.68 10.93 8.01
C THR A 2 -16.59 9.89 7.32
N THR A 3 -16.09 9.16 6.32
CA THR A 3 -16.88 8.16 5.60
C THR A 3 -17.33 6.96 6.44
N ILE A 4 -16.53 6.55 7.44
CA ILE A 4 -16.90 5.48 8.36
C ILE A 4 -18.03 5.96 9.29
N PHE A 5 -17.94 7.20 9.76
CA PHE A 5 -19.01 7.80 10.58
C PHE A 5 -20.30 7.99 9.79
N ILE A 6 -20.21 8.46 8.54
CA ILE A 6 -21.37 8.59 7.64
C ILE A 6 -22.01 7.22 7.41
N PHE A 7 -21.22 6.19 7.08
CA PHE A 7 -21.73 4.83 6.91
C PHE A 7 -22.40 4.31 8.20
N GLY A 8 -21.78 4.52 9.37
CA GLY A 8 -22.33 4.16 10.66
C GLY A 8 -23.65 4.86 10.97
N PHE A 9 -23.75 6.16 10.71
CA PHE A 9 -24.98 6.93 10.85
C PHE A 9 -26.12 6.34 10.00
N PHE A 10 -25.85 6.08 8.71
CA PHE A 10 -26.85 5.49 7.83
C PHE A 10 -27.24 4.07 8.24
N CYS A 11 -26.30 3.24 8.71
CA CYS A 11 -26.59 1.86 9.10
C CYS A 11 -27.29 1.72 10.46
N ILE A 12 -26.96 2.57 11.43
CA ILE A 12 -27.41 2.43 12.83
C ILE A 12 -28.61 3.31 13.14
N ILE A 13 -28.77 4.44 12.46
CA ILE A 13 -29.84 5.41 12.76
C ILE A 13 -30.88 5.41 11.64
N VAL A 14 -30.45 5.65 10.40
CA VAL A 14 -31.39 5.94 9.30
C VAL A 14 -32.00 4.68 8.68
N THR A 15 -31.22 3.64 8.42
CA THR A 15 -31.75 2.38 7.87
C THR A 15 -32.77 1.70 8.79
N PRO A 16 -32.51 1.54 10.11
CA PRO A 16 -33.46 0.88 11.00
C PRO A 16 -34.72 1.72 11.27
N SER A 17 -34.69 3.05 11.07
CA SER A 17 -35.91 3.86 11.20
C SER A 17 -36.97 3.50 10.16
N TYR A 18 -36.58 2.88 9.04
CA TYR A 18 -37.51 2.42 8.01
C TYR A 18 -37.90 0.94 8.13
N LEU A 19 -37.21 0.14 8.95
CA LEU A 19 -37.47 -1.30 9.09
C LEU A 19 -38.69 -1.63 9.98
N GLY A 20 -39.19 -0.65 10.75
CA GLY A 20 -40.34 -0.80 11.65
C GLY A 20 -41.59 -0.05 11.20
N THR A 21 -41.58 0.58 10.01
CA THR A 21 -42.70 1.40 9.54
C THR A 21 -43.58 0.59 8.57
N PRO A 22 -44.86 0.31 8.92
CA PRO A 22 -45.71 -0.59 8.14
C PRO A 22 -46.04 -0.10 6.71
N ASP A 23 -45.85 1.19 6.41
CA ASP A 23 -46.22 1.79 5.11
C ASP A 23 -45.02 2.09 4.19
N VAL A 24 -43.81 1.66 4.55
CA VAL A 24 -42.60 1.98 3.80
C VAL A 24 -42.16 0.78 2.95
N PRO A 25 -42.07 0.90 1.61
CA PRO A 25 -41.59 -0.18 0.78
C PRO A 25 -40.10 -0.45 1.03
N MET A 26 -39.70 -1.71 0.90
CA MET A 26 -38.35 -2.22 1.21
C MET A 26 -37.23 -1.58 0.37
N SER A 27 -37.56 -0.81 -0.67
CA SER A 27 -36.61 -0.01 -1.45
C SER A 27 -35.95 1.11 -0.64
N TYR A 28 -36.67 1.77 0.26
CA TYR A 28 -36.15 2.90 1.05
C TYR A 28 -34.97 2.52 1.98
N PRO A 29 -35.07 1.47 2.81
CA PRO A 29 -33.92 1.05 3.63
C PRO A 29 -32.73 0.63 2.75
N LEU A 30 -32.98 0.02 1.58
CA LEU A 30 -31.93 -0.41 0.67
C LEU A 30 -31.20 0.78 0.03
N VAL A 31 -31.94 1.78 -0.47
CA VAL A 31 -31.36 3.03 -1.01
C VAL A 31 -30.55 3.76 0.05
N THR A 32 -31.05 3.79 1.28
CA THR A 32 -30.41 4.51 2.38
C THR A 32 -29.12 3.82 2.84
N PHE A 33 -29.12 2.50 2.90
CA PHE A 33 -27.91 1.71 3.11
C PHE A 33 -26.88 1.94 1.99
N LEU A 34 -27.30 1.90 0.72
CA LEU A 34 -26.42 2.14 -0.42
C LEU A 34 -25.82 3.56 -0.40
N CYS A 35 -26.60 4.56 0.01
CA CYS A 35 -26.14 5.94 0.17
C CYS A 35 -24.94 6.04 1.14
N GLY A 36 -24.96 5.30 2.25
CA GLY A 36 -23.84 5.23 3.18
C GLY A 36 -22.68 4.34 2.67
N PHE A 37 -22.99 3.25 1.97
CA PHE A 37 -22.00 2.28 1.52
C PHE A 37 -21.15 2.80 0.35
N VAL A 38 -21.74 3.52 -0.60
CA VAL A 38 -21.03 4.00 -1.81
C VAL A 38 -19.81 4.87 -1.46
N PRO A 39 -19.89 5.89 -0.58
CA PRO A 39 -18.72 6.66 -0.15
C PRO A 39 -17.67 5.81 0.56
N LEU A 40 -18.08 4.82 1.36
CA LEU A 40 -17.16 3.92 2.04
C LEU A 40 -16.41 3.04 1.04
N ALA A 41 -17.13 2.45 0.08
CA ALA A 41 -16.56 1.63 -0.98
C ALA A 41 -15.62 2.45 -1.87
N PHE A 42 -16.00 3.68 -2.22
CA PHE A 42 -15.16 4.59 -3.00
C PHE A 42 -13.86 4.95 -2.28
N VAL A 43 -13.94 5.24 -0.97
CA VAL A 43 -12.73 5.49 -0.18
C VAL A 43 -11.90 4.22 -0.07
N ALA A 44 -12.49 3.07 0.23
CA ALA A 44 -11.76 1.81 0.31
C ALA A 44 -11.05 1.43 -1.00
N TYR A 45 -11.69 1.74 -2.14
CA TYR A 45 -11.12 1.54 -3.47
C TYR A 45 -10.02 2.56 -3.79
N SER A 46 -10.21 3.82 -3.43
CA SER A 46 -9.25 4.89 -3.76
C SER A 46 -8.04 4.94 -2.82
N THR A 47 -8.19 4.56 -1.57
CA THR A 47 -7.11 4.52 -0.57
C THR A 47 -6.35 3.18 -0.61
N ALA A 48 -6.08 2.64 -1.81
CA ALA A 48 -5.17 1.51 -1.98
C ALA A 48 -3.96 1.69 -1.06
N PRO A 49 -3.47 0.65 -0.37
CA PRO A 49 -2.62 0.80 0.82
C PRO A 49 -1.44 1.72 0.53
N ILE A 50 -1.57 2.96 1.04
CA ILE A 50 -0.59 4.02 0.83
C ILE A 50 0.62 3.67 1.69
N VAL A 51 1.78 3.61 1.05
CA VAL A 51 3.05 3.39 1.71
C VAL A 51 3.43 4.66 2.45
N THR A 52 3.52 4.58 3.78
CA THR A 52 3.88 5.70 4.65
C THR A 52 5.38 5.81 4.86
N TYR A 53 6.06 4.67 5.00
CA TYR A 53 7.52 4.60 5.17
C TYR A 53 8.11 3.47 4.37
N MET A 54 9.32 3.70 3.85
CA MET A 54 10.08 2.72 3.10
C MET A 54 11.50 2.65 3.65
N HIS A 55 11.94 1.44 3.96
CA HIS A 55 13.31 1.16 4.36
C HIS A 55 13.97 0.26 3.32
N VAL A 56 15.07 0.74 2.76
CA VAL A 56 15.94 -0.06 1.89
C VAL A 56 16.97 -0.75 2.77
N ARG A 57 17.10 -2.08 2.67
CA ARG A 57 18.19 -2.77 3.35
C ARG A 57 19.52 -2.53 2.65
N LEU A 58 20.23 -1.53 3.15
CA LEU A 58 21.57 -1.19 2.67
C LEU A 58 22.61 -2.18 3.18
N PRO A 59 23.59 -2.58 2.34
CA PRO A 59 24.75 -3.34 2.79
C PRO A 59 25.62 -2.48 3.72
N THR A 60 26.42 -3.11 4.58
CA THR A 60 27.19 -2.44 5.63
C THR A 60 28.11 -1.33 5.10
N TYR A 61 28.73 -1.52 3.93
CA TYR A 61 29.60 -0.51 3.31
C TYR A 61 28.83 0.73 2.84
N ALA A 62 27.58 0.57 2.38
CA ALA A 62 26.76 1.69 1.90
C ALA A 62 26.17 2.53 3.04
N ARG A 63 26.26 2.04 4.29
CA ARG A 63 25.83 2.78 5.50
C ARG A 63 26.93 3.71 6.04
N ALA A 64 28.17 3.55 5.59
CA ALA A 64 29.31 4.25 6.16
C ALA A 64 29.31 5.76 5.80
N SER A 65 28.91 6.10 4.57
CA SER A 65 28.85 7.50 4.12
C SER A 65 27.84 7.69 2.99
N ARG A 66 27.44 8.95 2.75
CA ARG A 66 26.54 9.30 1.64
C ARG A 66 27.16 9.01 0.29
N GLU A 67 28.46 9.21 0.14
CA GLU A 67 29.20 8.93 -1.10
C GLU A 67 29.25 7.43 -1.38
N ALA A 68 29.40 6.60 -0.34
CA ALA A 68 29.34 5.15 -0.47
C ALA A 68 27.95 4.67 -0.90
N LEU A 69 26.89 5.28 -0.35
CA LEU A 69 25.51 5.04 -0.78
C LEU A 69 25.29 5.44 -2.24
N GLU A 70 25.80 6.59 -2.66
CA GLU A 70 25.69 7.07 -4.04
C GLU A 70 26.42 6.14 -5.02
N LYS A 71 27.64 5.70 -4.67
CA LYS A 71 28.38 4.71 -5.46
C LYS A 71 27.60 3.40 -5.59
N TRP A 72 27.00 2.93 -4.50
CA TRP A 72 26.16 1.73 -4.52
C TRP A 72 24.92 1.90 -5.41
N MET A 73 24.22 3.03 -5.31
CA MET A 73 23.05 3.34 -6.14
C MET A 73 23.42 3.41 -7.63
N ARG A 74 24.54 4.07 -7.96
CA ARG A 74 25.08 4.17 -9.33
C ARG A 74 25.52 2.82 -9.89
N GLY A 75 26.08 1.95 -9.06
CA GLY A 75 26.50 0.59 -9.43
C GLY A 75 25.34 -0.37 -9.73
N GLY A 76 24.10 0.03 -9.43
CA GLY A 76 22.89 -0.74 -9.66
C GLY A 76 22.51 -1.58 -8.45
N VAL A 77 21.28 -1.39 -7.97
CA VAL A 77 20.76 -2.07 -6.77
C VAL A 77 20.52 -3.56 -7.06
N SER A 78 21.08 -4.46 -6.25
CA SER A 78 20.88 -5.91 -6.45
C SER A 78 19.39 -6.29 -6.44
N LYS A 79 19.03 -7.32 -7.21
CA LYS A 79 17.65 -7.85 -7.23
C LYS A 79 17.25 -8.43 -5.88
N ASP A 80 18.22 -8.93 -5.11
CA ASP A 80 18.01 -9.52 -3.79
C ASP A 80 17.97 -8.51 -2.65
N THR A 81 18.19 -7.23 -2.93
CA THR A 81 18.02 -6.19 -1.92
C THR A 81 16.57 -6.19 -1.42
N GLU A 82 16.40 -6.26 -0.10
CA GLU A 82 15.09 -6.24 0.53
C GLU A 82 14.63 -4.79 0.75
N LEU A 83 13.39 -4.51 0.37
CA LEU A 83 12.64 -3.30 0.64
C LEU A 83 11.57 -3.60 1.67
N GLU A 84 11.57 -2.87 2.77
CA GLU A 84 10.54 -2.94 3.78
C GLU A 84 9.58 -1.76 3.60
N LEU A 85 8.35 -2.07 3.20
CA LEU A 85 7.28 -1.12 2.96
C LEU A 85 6.34 -1.14 4.16
N SER A 86 6.21 -0.01 4.83
CA SER A 86 5.18 0.22 5.85
C SER A 86 4.00 0.93 5.21
N SER A 87 2.83 0.34 5.34
CA SER A 87 1.57 0.85 4.80
C SER A 87 0.52 0.96 5.90
N MET A 88 -0.45 1.85 5.76
CA MET A 88 -1.60 1.89 6.67
C MET A 88 -2.82 1.27 6.00
N THR A 89 -3.53 0.43 6.76
CA THR A 89 -4.84 -0.08 6.36
C THR A 89 -5.93 0.97 6.58
N LEU A 90 -7.11 0.78 5.99
CA LEU A 90 -8.28 1.64 6.19
C LEU A 90 -8.66 1.82 7.68
N PHE A 91 -8.30 0.86 8.52
CA PHE A 91 -8.53 0.87 9.97
C PHE A 91 -7.34 1.41 10.77
N ALA A 92 -6.49 2.23 10.15
CA ALA A 92 -5.31 2.84 10.75
C ALA A 92 -4.29 1.86 11.35
N ARG A 93 -4.37 0.56 11.03
CA ARG A 93 -3.39 -0.43 11.48
C ARG A 93 -2.17 -0.39 10.56
N PRO A 94 -0.95 -0.19 11.09
CA PRO A 94 0.26 -0.26 10.29
C PRO A 94 0.52 -1.71 9.88
N LYS A 95 0.88 -1.89 8.61
CA LYS A 95 1.18 -3.17 7.99
C LYS A 95 2.52 -3.08 7.29
N GLN A 96 3.48 -3.87 7.76
CA GLN A 96 4.82 -3.93 7.20
C GLN A 96 4.98 -5.15 6.29
N THR A 97 5.47 -4.91 5.08
CA THR A 97 5.75 -5.94 4.08
C THR A 97 7.19 -5.81 3.61
N ALA A 98 7.95 -6.90 3.68
CA ALA A 98 9.28 -6.99 3.10
C ALA A 98 9.19 -7.67 1.73
N VAL A 99 9.75 -7.03 0.70
CA VAL A 99 9.76 -7.52 -0.69
C VAL A 99 11.16 -7.34 -1.28
N LYS A 100 11.55 -8.20 -2.22
CA LYS A 100 12.79 -7.99 -2.97
C LYS A 100 12.60 -6.92 -4.04
N VAL A 101 13.62 -6.07 -4.26
CA VAL A 101 13.62 -5.07 -5.34
C VAL A 101 13.33 -5.72 -6.70
N GLY A 102 13.88 -6.90 -6.95
CA GLY A 102 13.72 -7.62 -8.23
C GLY A 102 12.31 -8.14 -8.50
N ASP A 103 11.48 -8.24 -7.46
CA ASP A 103 10.11 -8.75 -7.52
C ASP A 103 9.07 -7.63 -7.57
N LEU A 104 9.47 -6.38 -7.33
CA LEU A 104 8.60 -5.22 -7.46
C LEU A 104 8.57 -4.74 -8.91
N VAL A 105 7.37 -4.55 -9.47
CA VAL A 105 7.14 -4.11 -10.86
C VAL A 105 6.16 -2.94 -10.85
N PRO A 106 6.36 -1.89 -11.68
CA PRO A 106 5.38 -0.83 -11.82
C PRO A 106 4.07 -1.39 -12.38
N SER A 107 2.96 -0.96 -11.81
CA SER A 107 1.62 -1.29 -12.28
C SER A 107 1.23 -0.33 -13.40
N LYS A 108 0.70 -0.87 -14.51
CA LYS A 108 0.15 -0.07 -15.62
C LYS A 108 -1.38 -0.04 -15.66
N THR A 109 -2.02 -0.64 -14.66
CA THR A 109 -3.48 -0.82 -14.71
C THR A 109 -4.18 0.47 -14.26
N TRP A 110 -5.03 1.05 -15.11
CA TRP A 110 -5.79 2.27 -14.78
C TRP A 110 -6.86 2.04 -13.69
N THR A 111 -7.36 0.80 -13.56
CA THR A 111 -8.41 0.41 -12.59
C THR A 111 -7.88 0.11 -11.19
N ASN A 112 -6.60 0.33 -10.94
CA ASN A 112 -6.03 -0.03 -9.65
C ASN A 112 -5.09 1.09 -9.23
N MET A 113 -5.47 1.85 -8.20
CA MET A 113 -4.67 2.94 -7.65
C MET A 113 -3.36 2.47 -7.00
N ALA A 114 -2.87 1.27 -7.29
CA ALA A 114 -1.56 0.79 -6.87
C ALA A 114 -0.55 1.10 -7.98
N ASN A 115 0.52 1.81 -7.63
CA ASN A 115 1.62 2.16 -8.54
C ASN A 115 2.61 1.00 -8.73
N TYR A 116 2.73 0.11 -7.74
CA TYR A 116 3.64 -1.02 -7.77
C TYR A 116 2.94 -2.31 -7.35
N VAL A 117 3.31 -3.41 -8.00
CA VAL A 117 2.81 -4.75 -7.72
C VAL A 117 3.96 -5.74 -7.62
N LEU A 118 3.74 -6.82 -6.86
CA LEU A 118 4.63 -7.97 -6.90
C LEU A 118 4.47 -8.72 -8.23
N ARG A 119 5.60 -9.12 -8.80
CA ARG A 119 5.66 -10.02 -9.96
C ARG A 119 4.96 -11.35 -9.61
N GLU A 120 4.37 -11.97 -10.62
CA GLU A 120 3.90 -13.35 -10.52
C GLU A 120 5.05 -14.28 -10.07
N GLY A 121 4.81 -15.05 -9.00
CA GLY A 121 5.83 -15.89 -8.36
C GLY A 121 6.79 -15.16 -7.41
N GLY A 122 6.68 -13.83 -7.29
CA GLY A 122 7.46 -13.04 -6.33
C GLY A 122 7.03 -13.32 -4.89
N GLU A 123 8.00 -13.46 -4.00
CA GLU A 123 7.74 -13.69 -2.58
C GLU A 123 7.63 -12.36 -1.82
N SER A 124 6.64 -12.29 -0.93
CA SER A 124 6.51 -11.22 0.03
C SER A 124 6.50 -11.78 1.45
N LYS A 125 7.23 -11.13 2.34
CA LYS A 125 7.42 -11.56 3.73
C LYS A 125 6.81 -10.54 4.69
N PRO A 126 6.33 -10.97 5.86
CA PRO A 126 6.00 -10.04 6.93
C PRO A 126 7.24 -9.22 7.32
N GLY A 127 7.05 -7.92 7.62
CA GLY A 127 8.15 -7.08 8.09
C GLY A 127 8.75 -7.53 9.44
N PRO A 128 9.93 -7.00 9.83
CA PRO A 128 10.66 -7.46 11.02
C PRO A 128 9.91 -7.27 12.33
N LEU A 129 9.07 -6.22 12.45
CA LEU A 129 8.26 -5.99 13.65
C LEU A 129 7.26 -7.13 13.90
N LEU A 130 6.85 -7.84 12.85
CA LEU A 130 5.94 -8.98 12.93
C LEU A 130 6.67 -10.32 13.11
N ARG A 131 8.00 -10.33 12.96
CA ARG A 131 8.83 -11.54 13.01
C ARG A 131 9.29 -11.90 14.43
N LYS A 132 9.33 -10.93 15.36
CA LYS A 132 9.95 -11.09 16.69
C LYS A 132 9.03 -11.60 17.81
N GLY A 133 7.72 -11.73 17.59
CA GLY A 133 6.80 -12.13 18.65
C GLY A 133 5.48 -12.63 18.12
N GLY A 134 5.47 -13.86 17.57
CA GLY A 134 4.21 -14.51 17.17
C GLY A 134 3.19 -14.43 18.33
N LYS A 135 1.96 -13.96 18.13
CA LYS A 135 0.99 -14.30 17.08
C LYS A 135 0.20 -13.06 16.61
N TRP A 136 0.32 -12.69 15.33
CA TRP A 136 -0.26 -11.50 14.65
C TRP A 136 -1.52 -11.75 13.76
N TRP A 137 -2.24 -12.86 13.95
CA TRP A 137 -3.26 -13.43 13.04
C TRP A 137 -3.28 -12.88 11.58
N LYS A 138 -2.41 -13.47 10.74
CA LYS A 138 -2.54 -13.49 9.27
C LYS A 138 -2.63 -12.13 8.56
N SER A 139 -1.73 -11.19 8.80
CA SER A 139 -1.65 -10.06 7.86
C SER A 139 -0.93 -10.50 6.57
N THR A 140 -1.67 -11.15 5.66
CA THR A 140 -1.19 -11.53 4.32
C THR A 140 -0.39 -10.37 3.72
N PRO A 141 0.92 -10.55 3.47
CA PRO A 141 1.76 -9.46 2.98
C PRO A 141 1.12 -8.85 1.72
N LEU A 142 1.14 -7.52 1.62
CA LEU A 142 0.46 -6.87 0.51
C LEU A 142 1.17 -7.22 -0.80
N LYS A 143 0.38 -7.40 -1.85
CA LYS A 143 0.88 -7.62 -3.21
C LYS A 143 0.88 -6.37 -4.07
N LYS A 144 0.19 -5.33 -3.60
CA LYS A 144 -0.10 -4.09 -4.31
C LYS A 144 0.23 -2.93 -3.37
N PHE A 145 0.93 -1.93 -3.89
CA PHE A 145 1.41 -0.80 -3.12
C PHE A 145 1.14 0.49 -3.87
N ASN A 146 0.61 1.49 -3.17
CA ASN A 146 0.57 2.85 -3.67
C ASN A 146 1.68 3.66 -2.99
N VAL A 147 2.72 4.01 -3.74
CA VAL A 147 3.76 4.90 -3.26
C VAL A 147 3.41 6.30 -3.77
N GLN A 148 2.96 7.17 -2.87
CA GLN A 148 2.55 8.54 -3.17
C GLN A 148 3.61 9.52 -2.66
N GLY A 149 4.31 10.18 -3.58
CA GLY A 149 5.33 11.16 -3.24
C GLY A 149 6.53 10.58 -2.50
N PHE A 150 7.54 11.41 -2.32
CA PHE A 150 8.68 11.17 -1.45
C PHE A 150 9.00 12.47 -0.75
N ASN A 151 9.47 12.40 0.49
CA ASN A 151 9.86 13.59 1.20
C ASN A 151 11.19 14.10 0.62
N ARG A 152 11.10 15.10 -0.27
CA ARG A 152 12.27 15.76 -0.88
C ARG A 152 13.17 16.44 0.14
N ASP A 153 12.61 16.80 1.29
CA ASP A 153 13.35 17.46 2.38
C ASP A 153 14.14 16.46 3.25
N SER A 154 13.93 15.15 3.07
CA SER A 154 14.75 14.14 3.72
C SER A 154 16.11 14.02 3.03
N ARG A 155 17.19 13.92 3.82
CA ARG A 155 18.58 13.80 3.32
C ARG A 155 18.79 12.65 2.31
N GLU A 156 17.92 11.65 2.35
CA GLU A 156 17.97 10.43 1.52
C GLU A 156 16.78 10.33 0.57
N GLY A 157 15.96 11.38 0.41
CA GLY A 157 14.76 11.35 -0.42
C GLY A 157 15.02 11.01 -1.89
N TRP A 158 16.23 11.32 -2.39
CA TRP A 158 16.68 11.01 -3.74
C TRP A 158 16.89 9.51 -3.99
N VAL A 159 17.11 8.70 -2.95
CA VAL A 159 17.37 7.25 -3.06
C VAL A 159 16.19 6.53 -3.71
N TRP A 160 14.97 6.92 -3.34
CA TRP A 160 13.77 6.33 -3.94
C TRP A 160 13.61 6.69 -5.41
N GLU A 161 13.94 7.92 -5.80
CA GLU A 161 13.83 8.37 -7.19
C GLU A 161 14.77 7.59 -8.11
N ASP A 162 16.00 7.33 -7.66
CA ASP A 162 16.94 6.49 -8.41
C ASP A 162 16.52 5.02 -8.41
N LEU A 163 16.00 4.52 -7.29
CA LEU A 163 15.53 3.14 -7.19
C LEU A 163 14.32 2.89 -8.09
N SER A 164 13.33 3.78 -8.08
CA SER A 164 12.13 3.67 -8.93
C SER A 164 12.50 3.70 -10.40
N ARG A 165 13.40 4.61 -10.82
CA ARG A 165 13.94 4.66 -12.18
C ARG A 165 14.62 3.35 -12.58
N GLN A 166 15.39 2.73 -11.67
CA GLN A 166 16.01 1.43 -11.93
C GLN A 166 14.97 0.30 -12.05
N ILE A 167 13.94 0.30 -11.21
CA ILE A 167 12.84 -0.68 -11.26
C ILE A 167 12.07 -0.56 -12.58
N GLU A 168 11.70 0.66 -12.98
CA GLU A 168 11.00 0.93 -14.24
C GLU A 168 11.82 0.51 -15.45
N ARG A 169 13.13 0.85 -15.49
CA ARG A 169 14.03 0.40 -16.55
C ARG A 169 14.04 -1.12 -16.66
N ARG A 170 14.17 -1.83 -15.53
CA ARG A 170 14.14 -3.31 -15.50
C ARG A 170 12.82 -3.90 -15.98
N ALA A 171 11.70 -3.26 -15.63
CA ALA A 171 10.38 -3.70 -16.07
C ALA A 171 10.23 -3.59 -17.59
N ARG A 172 10.69 -2.48 -18.19
CA ARG A 172 10.72 -2.29 -19.65
C ARG A 172 11.55 -3.36 -20.36
N PHE A 173 12.76 -3.66 -19.86
CA PHE A 173 13.62 -4.67 -20.47
C PHE A 173 13.04 -6.09 -20.45
N LYS A 174 12.18 -6.41 -19.48
CA LYS A 174 11.56 -7.73 -19.34
C LYS A 174 10.21 -7.86 -20.06
N GLY A 175 9.78 -6.87 -20.83
CA GLY A 175 8.52 -6.93 -21.56
C GLY A 175 7.28 -6.89 -20.67
N TYR A 176 7.40 -6.46 -19.41
CA TYR A 176 6.25 -6.10 -18.58
C TYR A 176 5.76 -4.72 -19.05
N SER A 177 5.18 -4.69 -20.25
CA SER A 177 4.51 -3.54 -20.86
C SER A 177 3.03 -3.66 -20.63
#